data_AF-A0A437SJ15-F1
#
_entry.id   AF-A0A437SJ15-F1
#
_cell.length_a   1.000
_cell.length_b   1.000
_cell.length_c   1.000
_cell.angle_alpha   90.00
_cell.angle_beta   90.00
_cell.angle_gamma   90.00
#
_symmetry.space_group_name_H-M   'P 1'
#
loop_
_entity.id
_entity.type
_entity.pdbx_description
1 polymer ?
#
loop_
_entity_poly.entity_id
_entity_poly.type
_entity_poly.pdbx_seq_one_letter_code
_entity_poly.pdbx_strand_id
1 'polypeptide(L)'
;MFCPYCGIEAKVDHAGVLEEANCNFCGGILVDEDTGHPKLCTIQGDRFEFHKMKSNVFIEHVEQAVNVLKTYHTFDLYLLLKEVRSMRSDTYYGMQVLNNASEVDDEIKAHAQDQGKDYEYWTRRKFVIENILLERQGYFPEKITDKVLGFMADQIKKSMKRKMKISQTKQAIK
;
A
#
# COMPACT_ATOMS: atom_id res chain seq x y z
N MET A 1 -26.00 1.67 9.40
CA MET A 1 -24.62 1.59 8.87
C MET A 1 -23.67 2.15 9.92
N PHE A 2 -22.40 1.75 9.94
CA PHE A 2 -21.47 2.12 11.02
C PHE A 2 -20.21 2.82 10.51
N CYS A 3 -19.69 3.77 11.28
CA CYS A 3 -18.44 4.45 11.02
C CYS A 3 -17.29 3.43 10.90
N PRO A 4 -16.48 3.50 9.83
CA PRO A 4 -15.41 2.53 9.57
C PRO A 4 -14.25 2.60 10.58
N TYR A 5 -14.14 3.71 11.31
CA TYR A 5 -13.05 3.98 12.25
C TYR A 5 -13.39 3.61 13.70
N CYS A 6 -14.53 4.08 14.19
CA CYS A 6 -14.92 3.92 15.61
C CYS A 6 -16.10 2.97 15.84
N GLY A 7 -16.81 2.57 14.78
CA GLY A 7 -17.95 1.67 14.88
C GLY A 7 -19.23 2.29 15.43
N ILE A 8 -19.28 3.61 15.66
CA ILE A 8 -20.53 4.31 16.00
C ILE A 8 -21.50 4.24 14.82
N GLU A 9 -22.79 4.23 15.09
CA GLU A 9 -23.81 4.28 14.05
C GLU A 9 -23.73 5.62 13.29
N ALA A 10 -23.71 5.54 11.96
CA ALA A 10 -23.75 6.71 11.10
C ALA A 10 -25.21 7.13 10.90
N LYS A 11 -25.48 8.44 11.06
CA LYS A 11 -26.81 9.00 10.83
C LYS A 11 -27.08 9.03 9.33
N VAL A 12 -28.20 8.42 8.94
CA VAL A 12 -28.70 8.41 7.57
C VAL A 12 -30.13 8.89 7.57
N ASP A 13 -30.50 9.67 6.56
CA ASP A 13 -31.86 10.17 6.40
C ASP A 13 -32.83 9.07 5.94
N HIS A 14 -34.11 9.42 5.78
CA HIS A 14 -35.15 8.49 5.34
C HIS A 14 -34.92 7.94 3.92
N ALA A 15 -34.09 8.59 3.10
CA ALA A 15 -33.70 8.13 1.77
C ALA A 15 -32.43 7.26 1.80
N GLY A 16 -31.84 7.03 2.98
CA GLY A 16 -30.61 6.26 3.17
C GLY A 16 -29.33 7.03 2.82
N VAL A 17 -29.42 8.35 2.69
CA VAL A 17 -28.27 9.24 2.43
C VAL A 17 -27.64 9.65 3.77
N LEU A 18 -26.31 9.72 3.82
CA LEU A 18 -25.59 10.22 4.99
C LEU A 18 -25.99 11.66 5.31
N GLU A 19 -26.42 11.92 6.54
CA GLU A 19 -26.73 13.28 7.00
C GLU A 19 -25.47 14.16 7.08
N GLU A 20 -24.34 13.53 7.46
CA GLU A 20 -23.05 14.19 7.60
C GLU A 20 -21.95 13.40 6.88
N ALA A 21 -21.09 14.12 6.15
CA ALA A 21 -19.95 13.53 5.45
C ALA A 21 -18.86 13.01 6.41
N ASN A 22 -18.84 13.48 7.66
CA ASN A 22 -17.87 13.12 8.67
C ASN A 22 -18.56 12.51 9.89
N CYS A 23 -17.87 11.61 10.59
CA CYS A 23 -18.36 11.04 11.84
C CYS A 23 -18.32 12.09 12.96
N ASN A 24 -19.46 12.36 13.59
CA ASN A 24 -19.57 13.35 14.68
C ASN A 24 -18.73 12.99 15.91
N PHE A 25 -18.34 11.72 16.08
CA PHE A 25 -17.54 11.27 17.21
C PHE A 25 -16.03 11.35 16.94
N CYS A 26 -15.54 10.69 15.87
CA CYS A 26 -14.10 10.59 15.61
C CYS A 26 -13.59 11.54 14.52
N GLY A 27 -14.47 12.30 13.87
CA GLY A 27 -14.13 13.18 12.75
C GLY A 27 -13.76 12.44 11.46
N GLY A 28 -13.83 11.10 11.43
CA GLY A 28 -13.46 10.32 10.25
C GLY A 28 -14.40 10.57 9.08
N ILE A 29 -13.84 10.76 7.90
CA ILE A 29 -14.58 10.97 6.64
C ILE A 29 -15.34 9.68 6.30
N LEU A 30 -16.65 9.80 6.11
CA LEU A 30 -17.59 8.71 5.85
C LEU A 30 -17.97 8.58 4.37
N VAL A 31 -17.40 9.42 3.51
CA VAL A 31 -17.60 9.41 2.07
C VAL A 31 -16.27 9.26 1.36
N ASP A 32 -16.29 8.64 0.20
CA ASP A 32 -15.17 8.61 -0.71
C ASP A 32 -15.06 9.95 -1.44
N GLU A 33 -13.90 10.62 -1.38
CA GLU A 33 -13.74 11.94 -2.01
C GLU A 33 -13.80 11.87 -3.54
N ASP A 34 -13.38 10.76 -4.14
CA ASP A 34 -13.32 10.60 -5.59
C ASP A 34 -14.70 10.25 -6.17
N THR A 35 -15.46 9.39 -5.49
CA THR A 35 -16.73 8.84 -5.99
C THR A 35 -17.98 9.39 -5.30
N GLY A 36 -17.82 10.05 -4.15
CA GLY A 36 -18.93 10.50 -3.30
C GLY A 36 -19.69 9.38 -2.60
N HIS A 37 -19.29 8.11 -2.78
CA HIS A 37 -19.99 6.97 -2.19
C HIS A 37 -19.70 6.80 -0.69
N PRO A 38 -20.66 6.33 0.13
CA PRO A 38 -20.43 6.07 1.55
C PRO A 38 -19.35 5.02 1.82
N LYS A 39 -18.39 5.35 2.69
CA LYS A 39 -17.39 4.45 3.28
C LYS A 39 -17.87 3.99 4.66
N LEU A 40 -18.77 3.01 4.68
CA LEU A 40 -19.40 2.55 5.91
C LEU A 40 -19.31 1.03 6.08
N CYS A 41 -19.24 0.59 7.34
CA CYS A 41 -19.43 -0.82 7.68
C CYS A 41 -20.93 -1.16 7.67
N THR A 42 -21.30 -2.25 7.00
CA THR A 42 -22.68 -2.75 6.98
C THR A 42 -23.03 -3.54 8.24
N ILE A 43 -22.06 -4.26 8.79
CA ILE A 43 -22.22 -5.09 9.99
C ILE A 43 -21.60 -4.37 11.21
N GLN A 44 -22.32 -4.37 12.33
CA GLN A 44 -21.84 -3.74 13.56
C GLN A 44 -20.56 -4.40 14.06
N GLY A 45 -19.56 -3.57 14.33
CA GLY A 45 -18.28 -4.01 14.85
C GLY A 45 -17.32 -4.52 13.77
N ASP A 46 -17.68 -4.53 12.49
CA ASP A 46 -16.76 -4.96 11.43
C ASP A 46 -15.69 -3.91 11.15
N ARG A 47 -14.55 -4.35 10.59
CA ARG A 47 -13.48 -3.46 10.15
C ARG A 47 -13.65 -3.16 8.67
N PHE A 48 -13.57 -1.89 8.31
CA PHE A 48 -13.62 -1.46 6.92
C PHE A 48 -12.28 -1.74 6.23
N GLU A 49 -12.34 -2.20 4.99
CA GLU A 49 -11.17 -2.42 4.16
C GLU A 49 -10.94 -1.17 3.28
N PHE A 50 -10.06 -0.27 3.74
CA PHE A 50 -9.79 1.00 3.04
C PHE A 50 -9.05 0.81 1.71
N HIS A 51 -8.15 -0.16 1.66
CA HIS A 51 -7.42 -0.54 0.46
C HIS A 51 -7.57 -2.03 0.27
N LYS A 52 -8.09 -2.46 -0.88
CA LYS A 52 -8.22 -3.88 -1.18
C LYS A 52 -6.87 -4.43 -1.58
N MET A 53 -6.48 -5.55 -0.97
CA MET A 53 -5.33 -6.32 -1.44
C MET A 53 -5.61 -6.82 -2.86
N LYS A 54 -4.64 -6.66 -3.75
CA LYS A 54 -4.72 -7.23 -5.08
C LYS A 54 -4.56 -8.75 -5.04
N SER A 55 -5.26 -9.44 -5.95
CA SER A 55 -5.09 -10.88 -6.13
C SER A 55 -3.71 -11.22 -6.68
N ASN A 56 -3.22 -10.43 -7.63
CA ASN A 56 -1.91 -10.57 -8.24
C ASN A 56 -1.22 -9.21 -8.32
N VAL A 57 0.10 -9.21 -8.06
CA VAL A 57 0.97 -8.04 -8.14
C VAL A 57 2.14 -8.41 -9.05
N PHE A 58 2.30 -7.68 -10.16
CA PHE A 58 3.35 -7.89 -11.14
C PHE A 58 4.29 -6.68 -11.19
N ILE A 59 5.53 -6.89 -11.65
CA ILE A 59 6.55 -5.84 -11.67
C ILE A 59 6.13 -4.64 -12.52
N GLU A 60 5.40 -4.85 -13.61
CA GLU A 60 4.88 -3.82 -14.52
C GLU A 60 3.95 -2.83 -13.80
N HIS A 61 3.38 -3.21 -12.66
CA HIS A 61 2.59 -2.28 -11.87
C HIS A 61 3.42 -1.09 -11.33
N VAL A 62 4.74 -1.18 -11.19
CA VAL A 62 5.57 -0.01 -10.81
C VAL A 62 5.52 1.11 -11.85
N GLU A 63 5.05 0.80 -13.06
CA GLU A 63 4.92 1.77 -14.15
C GLU A 63 3.70 2.66 -14.02
N GLN A 64 2.73 2.25 -13.21
CA GLN A 64 1.49 2.98 -12.96
C GLN A 64 1.77 4.37 -12.38
N ALA A 65 0.84 5.29 -12.65
CA ALA A 65 0.90 6.65 -12.11
C ALA A 65 0.85 6.65 -10.57
N VAL A 66 1.47 7.66 -9.95
CA VAL A 66 1.60 7.75 -8.48
C VAL A 66 0.23 7.74 -7.79
N ASN A 67 -0.77 8.42 -8.34
CA ASN A 67 -2.13 8.43 -7.82
C ASN A 67 -2.77 7.02 -7.85
N VAL A 68 -2.51 6.22 -8.89
CA VAL A 68 -2.97 4.83 -8.97
C VAL A 68 -2.25 3.97 -7.93
N LEU A 69 -0.92 4.09 -7.80
CA LEU A 69 -0.15 3.37 -6.79
C LEU A 69 -0.57 3.73 -5.36
N LYS A 70 -0.96 4.98 -5.12
CA LYS A 70 -1.54 5.44 -3.84
C LYS A 70 -2.88 4.78 -3.49
N THR A 71 -3.52 4.06 -4.40
CA THR A 71 -4.72 3.25 -4.09
C THR A 71 -4.37 1.82 -3.64
N TYR A 72 -3.15 1.34 -3.89
CA TYR A 72 -2.76 -0.05 -3.63
C TYR A 72 -2.68 -0.31 -2.13
N HIS A 73 -2.94 -1.55 -1.69
CA HIS A 73 -2.73 -1.89 -0.29
C HIS A 73 -1.22 -1.80 0.06
N THR A 74 -0.87 -1.41 1.29
CA THR A 74 0.55 -1.27 1.71
C THR A 74 1.34 -2.57 1.56
N PHE A 75 0.68 -3.73 1.73
CA PHE A 75 1.26 -5.04 1.43
C PHE A 75 1.66 -5.18 -0.05
N ASP A 76 0.81 -4.73 -0.97
CA ASP A 76 1.08 -4.80 -2.41
C ASP A 76 2.25 -3.88 -2.79
N LEU A 77 2.37 -2.72 -2.14
CA LEU A 77 3.53 -1.84 -2.29
C LEU A 77 4.82 -2.50 -1.78
N TYR A 78 4.77 -3.32 -0.73
CA TYR A 78 5.93 -4.07 -0.27
C TYR A 78 6.34 -5.16 -1.25
N LEU A 79 5.38 -5.84 -1.87
CA LEU A 79 5.66 -6.79 -2.96
C LEU A 79 6.36 -6.07 -4.11
N LEU A 80 5.83 -4.95 -4.58
CA LEU A 80 6.46 -4.14 -5.64
C LEU A 80 7.84 -3.63 -5.24
N LEU A 81 8.02 -3.19 -4.00
CA LEU A 81 9.31 -2.74 -3.51
C LEU A 81 10.35 -3.86 -3.47
N LYS A 82 9.93 -5.09 -3.16
CA LYS A 82 10.81 -6.27 -3.23
C LYS A 82 11.24 -6.52 -4.67
N GLU A 83 10.30 -6.59 -5.60
CA GLU A 83 10.58 -6.89 -7.01
C GLU A 83 11.43 -5.81 -7.68
N VAL A 84 11.10 -4.52 -7.48
CA VAL A 84 11.87 -3.40 -8.07
C VAL A 84 13.30 -3.34 -7.54
N ARG A 85 13.53 -3.75 -6.28
CA ARG A 85 14.88 -3.86 -5.71
C ARG A 85 15.65 -5.02 -6.31
N SER A 86 14.99 -6.12 -6.66
CA SER A 86 15.62 -7.21 -7.42
C SER A 86 16.06 -6.72 -8.79
N MET A 87 15.14 -6.15 -9.59
CA MET A 87 15.43 -5.63 -10.93
C MET A 87 16.57 -4.60 -10.94
N ARG A 88 16.60 -3.70 -9.95
CA ARG A 88 17.70 -2.73 -9.78
C ARG A 88 19.03 -3.42 -9.46
N SER A 89 19.01 -4.47 -8.63
CA SER A 89 20.24 -5.18 -8.24
C SER A 89 20.79 -5.98 -9.43
N ASP A 90 19.91 -6.60 -10.22
CA ASP A 90 20.27 -7.35 -11.41
C ASP A 90 20.86 -6.45 -12.50
N THR A 91 20.23 -5.29 -12.74
CA THR A 91 20.75 -4.27 -13.69
C THR A 91 22.05 -3.64 -13.21
N TYR A 92 22.22 -3.40 -11.91
CA TYR A 92 23.49 -2.94 -11.35
C TYR A 92 24.62 -3.96 -11.57
N TYR A 93 24.36 -5.25 -11.32
CA TYR A 93 25.34 -6.30 -11.58
C TYR A 93 25.68 -6.40 -13.08
N GLY A 94 24.67 -6.38 -13.96
CA GLY A 94 24.88 -6.37 -15.41
C GLY A 94 25.73 -5.18 -15.87
N MET A 95 25.43 -3.98 -15.35
CA MET A 95 26.22 -2.77 -15.60
C MET A 95 27.68 -2.93 -15.17
N GLN A 96 27.95 -3.48 -13.97
CA GLN A 96 29.32 -3.72 -13.51
C GLN A 96 30.09 -4.69 -14.43
N VAL A 97 29.45 -5.78 -14.85
CA VAL A 97 30.06 -6.76 -15.77
C VAL A 97 30.39 -6.11 -17.11
N LEU A 98 29.48 -5.33 -17.69
CA LEU A 98 29.70 -4.67 -18.98
C LEU A 98 30.74 -3.56 -18.91
N ASN A 99 30.77 -2.80 -17.82
CA ASN A 99 31.81 -1.79 -17.62
C ASN A 99 33.19 -2.43 -17.62
N ASN A 100 33.38 -3.52 -16.87
CA ASN A 100 34.64 -4.26 -16.85
C ASN A 100 35.02 -4.83 -18.23
N ALA A 101 34.03 -5.31 -19.01
CA ALA A 101 34.26 -5.83 -20.36
C ALA A 101 34.57 -4.71 -21.37
N SER A 102 33.99 -3.53 -21.20
CA SER A 102 34.21 -2.36 -22.07
C SER A 102 35.60 -1.73 -21.95
N GLU A 103 36.34 -2.05 -20.88
CA GLU A 103 37.77 -1.71 -20.74
C GLU A 103 38.64 -2.55 -21.69
N VAL A 104 38.11 -3.68 -22.18
CA VAL A 104 38.81 -4.66 -23.02
C VAL A 104 38.34 -4.59 -24.48
N ASP A 105 37.08 -4.19 -24.73
CA ASP A 105 36.47 -4.13 -26.06
C ASP A 105 35.56 -2.90 -26.24
N ASP A 106 35.92 -2.06 -27.21
CA ASP A 106 35.22 -0.81 -27.53
C ASP A 106 33.80 -1.03 -28.11
N GLU A 107 33.51 -2.19 -28.70
CA GLU A 107 32.18 -2.53 -29.22
C GLU A 107 31.14 -2.72 -28.09
N ILE A 108 31.60 -2.98 -26.86
CA ILE A 108 30.76 -3.21 -25.68
C ILE A 108 30.24 -1.90 -25.06
N LYS A 109 30.82 -0.75 -25.43
CA LYS A 109 30.47 0.57 -24.86
C LYS A 109 29.00 0.95 -25.04
N ALA A 110 28.38 0.61 -26.18
CA ALA A 110 26.97 0.88 -26.42
C ALA A 110 26.07 0.10 -25.46
N HIS A 111 26.38 -1.18 -25.22
CA HIS A 111 25.66 -2.04 -24.29
C HIS A 111 25.80 -1.58 -22.82
N ALA A 112 26.97 -1.08 -22.43
CA ALA A 112 27.19 -0.51 -21.10
C ALA A 112 26.34 0.74 -20.85
N GLN A 113 26.19 1.62 -21.86
CA GLN A 113 25.36 2.83 -21.75
C GLN A 113 23.88 2.50 -21.59
N ASP A 114 23.35 1.52 -22.33
CA ASP A 114 21.95 1.11 -22.22
C ASP A 114 21.64 0.48 -20.86
N GLN A 115 22.55 -0.33 -20.32
CA GLN A 115 22.40 -0.86 -18.95
C GLN A 115 22.45 0.21 -17.86
N GLY A 116 23.21 1.29 -18.08
CA GLY A 116 23.17 2.46 -17.20
C GLY A 116 21.77 3.11 -17.14
N LYS A 117 21.07 3.19 -18.28
CA LYS A 117 19.69 3.71 -18.35
C LYS A 117 18.70 2.79 -17.63
N ASP A 118 18.86 1.48 -17.77
CA ASP A 118 18.02 0.50 -17.08
C ASP A 118 18.20 0.58 -15.56
N TYR A 119 19.44 0.69 -15.08
CA TYR A 119 19.71 0.90 -13.65
C TYR A 119 19.06 2.21 -13.14
N GLU A 120 19.20 3.31 -13.89
CA GLU A 120 18.55 4.58 -13.54
C GLU A 120 17.03 4.44 -13.49
N TYR A 121 16.45 3.78 -14.50
CA TYR A 121 15.01 3.52 -14.60
C TYR A 121 14.49 2.80 -13.34
N TRP A 122 15.07 1.66 -13.00
CA TRP A 122 14.65 0.88 -11.82
C TRP A 122 14.91 1.63 -10.52
N THR A 123 15.98 2.42 -10.44
CA THR A 123 16.28 3.27 -9.29
C THR A 123 15.20 4.33 -9.07
N ARG A 124 14.76 5.02 -10.14
CA ARG A 124 13.68 6.00 -10.07
C ARG A 124 12.34 5.34 -9.72
N ARG A 125 12.03 4.18 -10.30
CA ARG A 125 10.82 3.41 -9.95
C ARG A 125 10.83 2.96 -8.48
N LYS A 126 11.97 2.53 -7.96
CA LYS A 126 12.15 2.23 -6.53
C LYS A 126 11.84 3.44 -5.65
N PHE A 127 12.33 4.63 -5.99
CA PHE A 127 12.07 5.85 -5.23
C PHE A 127 10.58 6.21 -5.18
N VAL A 128 9.83 5.98 -6.26
CA VAL A 128 8.38 6.21 -6.27
C VAL A 128 7.69 5.39 -5.17
N ILE A 129 7.98 4.09 -5.09
CA ILE A 129 7.37 3.21 -4.09
C ILE A 129 7.84 3.57 -2.67
N GLU A 130 9.13 3.84 -2.49
CA GLU A 130 9.69 4.27 -1.19
C GLU A 130 9.03 5.54 -0.68
N ASN A 131 8.80 6.54 -1.54
CA ASN A 131 8.17 7.80 -1.16
C ASN A 131 6.68 7.64 -0.83
N ILE A 132 5.94 6.78 -1.54
CA ILE A 132 4.54 6.48 -1.19
C ILE A 132 4.48 5.81 0.19
N LEU A 133 5.41 4.92 0.51
CA LEU A 133 5.48 4.29 1.84
C LEU A 133 5.86 5.30 2.93
N LEU A 134 6.82 6.21 2.67
CA LEU A 134 7.14 7.30 3.59
C LEU A 134 5.92 8.19 3.86
N GLU A 135 5.17 8.56 2.82
CA GLU A 135 3.95 9.36 2.96
C GLU A 135 2.90 8.66 3.84
N ARG A 136 2.72 7.34 3.67
CA ARG A 136 1.67 6.59 4.38
C ARG A 136 1.97 6.26 5.83
N GLN A 137 3.22 5.94 6.15
CA GLN A 137 3.57 5.38 7.46
C GLN A 137 4.89 5.91 8.03
N GLY A 138 5.56 6.82 7.33
CA GLY A 138 6.81 7.44 7.78
C GLY A 138 8.07 6.58 7.64
N TYR A 139 7.96 5.36 7.10
CA TYR A 139 9.11 4.48 6.86
C TYR A 139 8.86 3.52 5.70
N PHE A 140 9.92 2.91 5.18
CA PHE A 140 9.84 1.68 4.40
C PHE A 140 10.85 0.66 4.94
N PRO A 141 10.57 -0.64 4.85
CA PRO A 141 11.48 -1.66 5.36
C PRO A 141 12.77 -1.71 4.53
N GLU A 142 13.91 -1.80 5.20
CA GLU A 142 15.22 -1.98 4.54
C GLU A 142 15.29 -3.34 3.84
N LYS A 143 14.77 -4.40 4.48
CA LYS A 143 14.73 -5.77 3.96
C LYS A 143 13.30 -6.29 3.90
N ILE A 144 12.92 -6.88 2.77
CA ILE A 144 11.60 -7.50 2.55
C ILE A 144 11.83 -8.96 2.18
N THR A 145 11.64 -9.87 3.14
CA THR A 145 11.78 -11.31 2.93
C THR A 145 10.42 -11.98 2.82
N ASP A 146 10.37 -13.16 2.21
CA ASP A 146 9.12 -13.94 2.10
C ASP A 146 8.54 -14.30 3.47
N LYS A 147 9.40 -14.50 4.48
CA LYS A 147 8.96 -14.70 5.86
C LYS A 147 8.24 -13.48 6.43
N VAL A 148 8.75 -12.27 6.17
CA VAL A 148 8.11 -11.02 6.61
C VAL A 148 6.78 -10.82 5.88
N LEU A 149 6.75 -11.06 4.57
CA LEU A 149 5.52 -10.96 3.77
C LEU A 149 4.46 -11.97 4.24
N GLY A 150 4.85 -13.24 4.45
CA GLY A 150 3.95 -14.27 4.96
C GLY A 150 3.36 -13.89 6.33
N PHE A 151 4.21 -13.43 7.26
CA PHE A 151 3.76 -12.93 8.56
C PHE A 151 2.78 -11.76 8.42
N MET A 152 3.06 -10.78 7.57
CA MET A 152 2.19 -9.63 7.35
C MET A 152 0.82 -10.05 6.79
N ALA A 153 0.79 -10.92 5.78
CA ALA A 153 -0.44 -11.42 5.19
C ALA A 153 -1.33 -12.09 6.25
N ASP A 154 -0.74 -12.85 7.17
CA ASP A 154 -1.46 -13.46 8.29
C ASP A 154 -1.99 -12.42 9.28
N GLN A 155 -1.19 -11.41 9.62
CA GLN A 155 -1.63 -10.33 10.52
C GLN A 155 -2.76 -9.50 9.91
N ILE A 156 -2.74 -9.24 8.60
CA ILE A 156 -3.81 -8.55 7.89
C ILE A 156 -5.11 -9.35 8.01
N LYS A 157 -5.08 -10.65 7.68
CA LYS A 157 -6.25 -11.55 7.80
C LYS A 157 -6.79 -11.60 9.22
N LYS A 158 -5.92 -11.69 10.23
CA LYS A 158 -6.32 -11.71 11.65
C LYS A 158 -6.94 -10.38 12.09
N SER A 159 -6.35 -9.26 11.67
CA SER A 159 -6.80 -7.92 12.03
C SER A 159 -8.16 -7.59 11.42
N MET A 160 -8.39 -7.95 10.16
CA MET A 160 -9.69 -7.76 9.50
C MET A 160 -10.82 -8.58 10.16
N LYS A 161 -10.51 -9.76 10.71
CA LYS A 161 -11.47 -10.57 11.47
C LYS A 161 -11.75 -10.04 12.88
N ARG A 162 -10.90 -9.14 13.40
CA ARG A 162 -11.03 -8.62 14.77
C ARG A 162 -12.08 -7.52 14.85
N LYS A 163 -13.27 -7.89 15.34
CA LYS A 163 -14.39 -6.96 15.54
C LYS A 163 -14.05 -5.83 16.53
N MET A 164 -14.56 -4.63 16.26
CA MET A 164 -14.68 -3.51 17.19
C MET A 164 -15.72 -3.84 18.26
N LYS A 165 -15.27 -4.37 19.41
CA LYS A 165 -16.14 -4.67 20.55
C LYS A 165 -15.95 -3.63 21.64
N ILE A 166 -17.04 -3.07 22.13
CA ILE A 166 -17.05 -2.21 23.33
C ILE A 166 -17.51 -3.08 24.50
N SER A 167 -16.65 -3.23 25.51
CA SER A 167 -17.02 -3.99 26.71
C SER A 167 -18.00 -3.18 27.53
N GLN A 168 -19.23 -3.66 27.65
CA GLN A 168 -20.24 -3.06 28.54
C GLN A 168 -20.11 -3.55 29.99
N THR A 169 -18.90 -3.94 30.43
CA THR A 169 -18.69 -4.39 31.81
C THR A 169 -19.25 -3.31 32.72
N LYS A 170 -20.33 -3.64 33.44
CA LYS A 170 -21.14 -2.73 34.24
C LYS A 170 -20.23 -1.73 34.93
N GLN A 171 -20.28 -0.47 34.51
CA GLN A 171 -19.85 0.62 35.37
C GLN A 171 -20.76 0.51 36.59
N ALA A 172 -20.28 -0.15 37.64
CA ALA A 172 -20.94 -0.17 38.92
C ALA A 172 -20.97 1.28 39.36
N ILE A 173 -22.12 1.93 39.16
CA ILE A 173 -22.45 3.20 39.80
C ILE A 173 -22.32 2.89 41.30
N LYS A 174 -21.24 3.37 41.90
CA LYS A 174 -21.12 3.48 43.36
C LYS A 174 -21.80 4.76 43.79
#